data_AF-A0A6C0L8F9-F1
#
_entry.id   AF-A0A6C0L8F9-F1
#
_cell.length_a   1.000
_cell.length_b   1.000
_cell.length_c   1.000
_cell.angle_alpha   90.00
_cell.angle_beta   90.00
_cell.angle_gamma   90.00
#
_symmetry.space_group_name_H-M   'P 1'
#
loop_
_entity.id
_entity.type
_entity.pdbx_description
1 polymer ?
#
loop_
_entity_poly.entity_id
_entity_poly.type
_entity_poly.pdbx_seq_one_letter_code
_entity_poly.pdbx_strand_id
1 'polypeptide(L)' 'MEQHDIVLMSSALCSLNSLPQKNQSSEYKTIIESIKKYLNENCEHCVIEDDVDTGPETSNKIFYCEICYLTFPPSNIKSK' A
#
# COMPACT_ATOMS: atom_id res chain seq x y z
N MET A 1 -10.58 -16.14 5.74
CA MET A 1 -9.69 -16.09 6.92
C MET A 1 -9.49 -14.62 7.21
N GLU A 2 -9.97 -14.13 8.36
CA GLU A 2 -9.88 -12.70 8.68
C GLU A 2 -8.42 -12.31 8.94
N GLN A 3 -7.81 -11.57 8.01
CA GLN A 3 -6.46 -11.02 8.14
C GLN A 3 -6.49 -9.78 9.05
N HIS A 4 -6.89 -9.95 10.31
CA HIS A 4 -7.16 -8.86 11.25
C HIS A 4 -5.91 -8.00 11.53
N ASP A 5 -4.76 -8.65 11.65
CA ASP A 5 -3.45 -8.01 11.73
C ASP A 5 -3.14 -7.14 10.50
N ILE A 6 -3.43 -7.62 9.28
CA ILE A 6 -3.24 -6.85 8.04
C ILE A 6 -4.09 -5.58 8.05
N VAL A 7 -5.36 -5.68 8.46
CA VAL A 7 -6.25 -4.52 8.57
C VAL A 7 -5.70 -3.48 9.56
N LEU A 8 -5.24 -3.94 10.73
CA LEU A 8 -4.64 -3.05 11.74
C LEU A 8 -3.34 -2.41 11.25
N MET A 9 -2.47 -3.18 10.60
CA MET A 9 -1.19 -2.71 10.08
C MET A 9 -1.39 -1.71 8.92
N SER A 10 -2.33 -1.96 8.03
CA SER A 10 -2.69 -1.02 6.96
C SER A 10 -3.29 0.27 7.51
N SER A 11 -4.13 0.18 8.55
CA SER A 11 -4.66 1.36 9.24
C SER A 11 -3.56 2.20 9.90
N ALA A 12 -2.61 1.52 10.58
CA ALA A 12 -1.45 2.18 11.17
C ALA A 12 -0.59 2.85 10.09
N LEU A 13 -0.31 2.16 8.99
CA LEU A 13 0.44 2.71 7.85
C LEU A 13 -0.24 3.96 7.25
N CYS A 14 -1.56 3.92 7.06
CA CYS A 14 -2.35 5.04 6.55
C CYS A 14 -2.20 6.26 7.47
N SER A 15 -2.32 6.04 8.78
CA SER A 15 -2.15 7.09 9.79
C SER A 15 -0.73 7.66 9.79
N LEU A 16 0.30 6.82 9.69
CA LEU A 16 1.70 7.24 9.69
C LEU A 16 2.09 8.00 8.40
N ASN A 17 1.48 7.68 7.26
CA ASN A 17 1.71 8.39 6.00
C ASN A 17 1.17 9.82 6.00
N SER A 18 0.36 10.21 6.99
CA SER A 18 -0.15 11.59 7.12
C SER A 18 0.95 12.59 7.50
N LEU A 19 2.07 12.13 8.10
CA LEU A 19 3.19 12.99 8.45
C LEU A 19 4.07 13.24 7.19
N PRO A 20 4.26 14.50 6.73
CA PRO A 20 5.08 14.78 5.56
C PRO A 20 6.51 14.24 5.71
N GLN A 21 7.07 13.67 4.64
CA GLN A 21 8.38 13.01 4.66
C GLN A 21 9.52 13.88 5.20
N LYS A 22 9.46 15.20 4.97
CA LYS A 22 10.43 16.18 5.51
C LYS A 22 10.44 16.28 7.04
N ASN A 23 9.37 15.86 7.70
CA ASN A 23 9.20 15.89 9.15
C ASN A 23 9.39 14.51 9.79
N GLN A 24 9.72 13.48 9.00
CA GLN A 24 9.92 12.13 9.50
C GLN A 24 11.37 11.93 9.93
N SER A 25 11.57 11.54 11.19
CA SER A 25 12.88 11.08 11.68
C SER A 25 13.29 9.77 11.01
N SER A 26 14.56 9.38 11.16
CA SER A 26 15.05 8.08 10.69
C SER A 26 14.26 6.92 11.31
N GLU A 27 14.04 6.96 12.62
CA GLU A 27 13.27 5.94 13.35
C GLU A 27 11.83 5.84 12.85
N TYR A 28 11.18 6.98 12.60
CA TYR A 28 9.82 7.00 12.06
C TYR A 28 9.73 6.33 10.68
N LYS A 29 10.71 6.59 9.80
CA LYS A 29 10.81 5.92 8.50
C LYS A 29 11.01 4.42 8.65
N THR A 30 11.85 3.99 9.58
CA THR A 30 12.08 2.57 9.88
C THR A 30 10.79 1.87 10.31
N ILE A 31 9.94 2.52 11.11
CA ILE A 31 8.62 1.98 11.49
C ILE A 31 7.73 1.79 10.26
N ILE A 32 7.61 2.82 9.41
CA ILE A 32 6.83 2.76 8.16
C ILE A 32 7.33 1.61 7.26
N GLU A 33 8.65 1.51 7.07
CA GLU A 33 9.26 0.46 6.25
C GLU A 33 9.02 -0.93 6.82
N SER A 34 9.07 -1.08 8.15
CA SER A 34 8.79 -2.34 8.83
C SER A 34 7.34 -2.77 8.65
N ILE A 35 6.38 -1.85 8.75
CA ILE A 35 4.96 -2.14 8.48
C ILE A 35 4.74 -2.52 7.02
N LYS A 36 5.32 -1.76 6.07
CA LYS A 36 5.25 -2.08 4.63
C LYS A 36 5.82 -3.47 4.34
N LYS A 37 6.96 -3.82 4.93
CA LYS A 37 7.56 -5.14 4.79
C LYS A 37 6.63 -6.24 5.33
N TYR A 38 6.09 -6.04 6.52
CA TYR A 38 5.16 -6.98 7.14
C TYR A 38 3.93 -7.23 6.25
N LEU A 39 3.28 -6.16 5.78
CA LEU A 39 2.13 -6.24 4.88
C LEU A 39 2.49 -6.96 3.56
N ASN A 40 3.67 -6.69 3.00
CA ASN A 40 4.12 -7.33 1.77
C ASN A 40 4.33 -8.84 1.94
N GLU A 41 4.86 -9.30 3.08
CA GLU A 41 5.20 -10.70 3.34
C GLU A 41 4.02 -11.53 3.86
N ASN A 42 3.06 -10.91 4.55
CA ASN A 42 2.01 -11.63 5.30
C ASN A 42 0.60 -11.44 4.73
N CYS A 43 0.37 -10.42 3.90
CA CYS A 43 -0.93 -10.27 3.25
C CYS A 43 -1.08 -11.28 2.10
N GLU A 44 -2.21 -11.98 2.07
CA GLU A 44 -2.66 -12.72 0.88
C GLU A 44 -3.18 -11.72 -0.15
N HIS A 45 -2.27 -11.08 -0.89
CA HIS A 45 -2.61 -9.94 -1.75
C HIS A 45 -3.68 -10.28 -2.79
N CYS A 46 -4.77 -9.53 -2.77
CA CYS A 46 -5.75 -9.47 -3.85
C CYS A 46 -5.52 -8.19 -4.65
N VAL A 47 -4.65 -8.27 -5.67
CA VAL A 47 -4.25 -7.11 -6.47
C VAL A 47 -5.30 -6.86 -7.54
N ILE A 48 -5.85 -5.65 -7.55
CA ILE A 48 -6.79 -5.16 -8.56
C ILE A 48 -6.16 -4.03 -9.36
N GLU A 49 -6.69 -3.82 -10.55
CA GLU A 49 -6.39 -2.70 -11.43
C GLU A 49 -7.50 -1.66 -11.31
N ASP A 50 -7.13 -0.39 -11.21
CA ASP A 50 -8.06 0.73 -11.12
C ASP A 50 -7.56 1.90 -11.97
N ASP A 51 -8.51 2.66 -12.52
CA ASP A 51 -8.23 3.84 -13.34
C ASP A 51 -8.44 5.09 -12.47
N VAL A 52 -7.37 5.83 -12.21
CA VAL A 52 -7.43 7.08 -11.44
C VAL A 52 -7.36 8.27 -12.39
N ASP A 53 -8.38 9.12 -12.31
CA ASP A 53 -8.41 10.39 -13.02
C ASP A 53 -7.29 11.29 -12.50
N THR A 54 -6.42 11.71 -13.41
CA THR A 54 -5.33 12.67 -13.14
C THR A 54 -5.57 14.03 -13.81
N GLY A 55 -6.67 14.16 -14.55
CA GLY A 55 -7.11 15.36 -15.22
C GLY A 55 -8.40 15.12 -16.01
N PRO A 56 -8.98 16.16 -16.63
CA PRO A 56 -10.27 16.07 -17.31
C PRO A 56 -10.34 15.03 -18.43
N GLU A 57 -9.21 14.73 -19.07
CA GLU A 57 -9.09 13.81 -20.21
C GLU A 57 -7.92 12.82 -20.02
N THR A 58 -7.39 12.69 -18.81
CA THR A 58 -6.20 11.86 -18.52
C THR A 58 -6.44 10.98 -17.31
N SER A 59 -6.39 9.66 -17.52
CA SER A 59 -6.40 8.66 -16.45
C SER A 59 -5.06 7.92 -16.38
N ASN A 60 -4.73 7.42 -15.19
CA ASN A 60 -3.60 6.54 -14.97
C ASN A 60 -4.06 5.24 -14.33
N LYS A 61 -3.52 4.13 -14.82
CA LYS A 61 -3.73 2.82 -14.19
C LYS A 61 -2.89 2.69 -12.94
N ILE A 62 -3.53 2.30 -11.86
CA ILE A 62 -2.86 1.89 -10.62
C ILE A 62 -3.16 0.43 -10.34
N PHE A 63 -2.22 -0.24 -9.70
CA PHE A 63 -2.37 -1.61 -9.23
C PHE A 63 -2.18 -1.60 -7.72
N TYR A 64 -3.17 -2.07 -6.98
CA TYR A 64 -3.09 -2.12 -5.52
C TYR A 64 -3.81 -3.34 -4.95
N CYS A 65 -3.40 -3.75 -3.75
CA CYS A 65 -4.11 -4.78 -3.01
C CYS A 65 -5.37 -4.19 -2.35
N GLU A 66 -6.56 -4.73 -2.62
CA GLU A 66 -7.82 -4.25 -2.01
C GLU A 66 -7.90 -4.50 -0.49
N ILE A 67 -7.02 -5.36 0.04
CA ILE A 67 -6.98 -5.73 1.46
C ILE A 67 -6.02 -4.82 2.23
N CYS A 68 -4.77 -4.70 1.76
CA CYS A 68 -3.72 -3.99 2.50
C CYS A 68 -3.35 -2.62 1.93
N TYR A 69 -3.87 -2.27 0.75
CA TYR A 69 -3.66 -1.01 0.02
C TYR A 69 -2.21 -0.72 -0.40
N LEU A 70 -1.32 -1.71 -0.36
CA LEU A 70 -0.02 -1.57 -1.00
C LEU A 70 -0.18 -1.46 -2.52
N THR A 71 0.59 -0.56 -3.14
CA THR A 71 0.64 -0.41 -4.60
C THR A 71 1.74 -1.27 -5.20
N PHE A 72 1.50 -1.74 -6.42
CA PHE A 72 2.39 -2.63 -7.15
C PHE A 72 2.76 -2.02 -8.50
N PRO A 73 3.98 -2.26 -9.01
CA PRO A 73 4.33 -1.86 -10.36
C PRO A 73 3.56 -2.71 -11.39
N PRO A 74 3.30 -2.18 -12.60
CA PRO A 74 2.54 -2.89 -13.65
C PRO A 74 3.15 -4.25 -14.07
N SER A 75 4.44 -4.48 -13.82
CA SER A 75 5.18 -5.68 -14.22
C SER A 75 5.04 -6.88 -13.27
N ASN A 76 4.39 -6.73 -12.11
CA ASN A 76 4.33 -7.78 -11.08
C ASN A 76 3.06 -8.65 -11.11
N ILE A 77 2.29 -8.63 -12.20
CA ILE A 77 1.14 -9.49 -12.39
C ILE A 77 1.61 -10.91 -12.76
N LYS A 78 2.00 -11.71 -11.75
CA LYS A 78 2.04 -13.16 -11.94
C LYS A 78 0.62 -13.68 -11.84
N SER A 79 0.04 -13.95 -13.00
CA SER A 79 -1.14 -14.80 -13.16
C SER A 79 -0.94 -16.08 -12.34
N LYS A 80 -1.75 -16.27 -11.31
CA LYS A 80 -2.01 -17.59 -10.73
C LYS A 80 -3.18 -18.20 -11.48
#